data_AF-A0A925B043-F1
#
_entry.id   AF-A0A925B043-F1
#
_cell.length_a   1.000
_cell.length_b   1.000
_cell.length_c   1.000
_cell.angle_alpha   90.00
_cell.angle_beta   90.00
_cell.angle_gamma   90.00
#
_symmetry.space_group_name_H-M   'P 1'
#
loop_
_entity.id
_entity.type
_entity.pdbx_description
1 polymer ?
#
loop_
_entity_poly.entity_id
_entity_poly.type
_entity_poly.pdbx_seq_one_letter_code
_entity_poly.pdbx_strand_id
1 'polypeptide(L)'
;VRALTALHLLAPGTPMLFQGQELGAKTPFFYFADHAPELADLVRKGRLAFLSQFASMENSDAVQSVVADPAARASFDASKLDWDAIDAPMMQLHIDLLALRRDDPTFSAQSPRGIDGAILAPECFVLRFFGVEGGVAMPGHADDRLLIINLGRDLRLSPSPEPLLGLPRNKAWQSLWSSEDIRYSGQGMRPVDDDARGWMVTGQSAVVLHAVDRAASLEPRTRSHD
;
A
#
# COMPACT_ATOMS: atom_id res chain seq x y z
N VAL A 1 -1.84 6.06 -4.62
CA VAL A 1 -1.92 4.61 -4.95
C VAL A 1 -0.83 3.83 -4.25
N ARG A 2 0.47 4.08 -4.48
CA ARG A 2 1.58 3.31 -3.89
C ARG A 2 1.50 3.12 -2.37
N ALA A 3 1.21 4.18 -1.62
CA ALA A 3 1.09 4.10 -0.16
C ALA A 3 -0.01 3.13 0.30
N LEU A 4 -1.18 3.16 -0.36
CA LEU A 4 -2.28 2.25 -0.06
C LEU A 4 -1.99 0.83 -0.54
N THR A 5 -1.26 0.65 -1.64
CA THR A 5 -0.77 -0.68 -2.07
C THR A 5 0.14 -1.30 -1.01
N ALA A 6 1.06 -0.52 -0.42
CA ALA A 6 1.92 -0.98 0.66
C ALA A 6 1.12 -1.39 1.90
N LEU A 7 0.17 -0.55 2.32
CA LEU A 7 -0.75 -0.88 3.40
C LEU A 7 -1.51 -2.18 3.12
N HIS A 8 -2.11 -2.31 1.94
CA HIS A 8 -2.89 -3.48 1.53
C HIS A 8 -2.06 -4.77 1.54
N LEU A 9 -0.85 -4.72 0.97
CA LEU A 9 0.00 -5.90 0.82
C LEU A 9 0.78 -6.28 2.08
N LEU A 10 1.05 -5.35 3.00
CA LEU A 10 1.81 -5.63 4.23
C LEU A 10 0.93 -5.73 5.48
N ALA A 11 -0.33 -5.30 5.43
CA ALA A 11 -1.28 -5.48 6.53
C ALA A 11 -1.44 -6.98 6.90
N PRO A 12 -1.74 -7.32 8.16
CA PRO A 12 -1.75 -8.70 8.64
C PRO A 12 -2.81 -9.59 7.99
N GLY A 13 -3.88 -9.02 7.44
CA GLY A 13 -4.92 -9.78 6.73
C GLY A 13 -4.43 -10.40 5.42
N THR A 14 -5.17 -11.38 4.89
CA THR A 14 -4.89 -11.98 3.57
C THR A 14 -5.22 -10.98 2.46
N PRO A 15 -4.23 -10.46 1.71
CA PRO A 15 -4.51 -9.52 0.63
C PRO A 15 -5.16 -10.23 -0.56
N MET A 16 -6.07 -9.55 -1.23
CA MET A 16 -6.65 -9.97 -2.52
C MET A 16 -6.36 -8.88 -3.55
N LEU A 17 -5.85 -9.26 -4.72
CA LEU A 17 -5.63 -8.36 -5.84
C LEU A 17 -6.70 -8.60 -6.90
N PHE A 18 -7.19 -7.52 -7.50
CA PHE A 18 -7.97 -7.62 -8.72
C PHE A 18 -7.03 -7.72 -9.93
N GLN A 19 -7.42 -8.48 -10.95
CA GLN A 19 -6.59 -8.69 -12.14
C GLN A 19 -6.18 -7.35 -12.77
N GLY A 20 -4.89 -7.16 -13.03
CA GLY A 20 -4.33 -5.93 -13.62
C GLY A 20 -4.06 -4.79 -12.64
N GLN A 21 -4.42 -4.93 -11.35
CA GLN A 21 -4.05 -3.94 -10.32
C GLN A 21 -2.53 -3.79 -10.19
N GLU A 22 -1.82 -4.90 -10.27
CA GLU A 22 -0.36 -5.00 -10.26
C GLU A 22 0.29 -4.41 -11.51
N LEU A 23 -0.42 -4.41 -12.64
CA LEU A 23 0.04 -3.87 -13.91
C LEU A 23 -0.28 -2.38 -14.07
N GLY A 24 -0.97 -1.77 -13.09
CA GLY A 24 -1.44 -0.39 -13.18
C GLY A 24 -2.52 -0.18 -14.26
N ALA A 25 -3.27 -1.25 -14.58
CA ALA A 25 -4.22 -1.30 -15.68
C ALA A 25 -5.19 -0.10 -15.68
N LYS A 26 -5.38 0.51 -16.85
CA LYS A 26 -6.32 1.61 -17.07
C LYS A 26 -7.65 1.14 -17.67
N THR A 27 -7.71 -0.11 -18.10
CA THR A 27 -8.92 -0.74 -18.64
C THR A 27 -9.98 -0.85 -17.53
N PRO A 28 -11.21 -0.37 -17.74
CA PRO A 28 -12.29 -0.55 -16.78
C PRO A 28 -12.64 -2.03 -16.64
N PHE A 29 -13.26 -2.43 -15.54
CA PHE A 29 -13.90 -3.75 -15.43
C PHE A 29 -15.41 -3.56 -15.30
N PHE A 30 -16.13 -3.72 -16.41
CA PHE A 30 -17.58 -3.62 -16.42
C PHE A 30 -18.21 -4.94 -16.00
N TYR A 31 -19.43 -4.87 -15.50
CA TYR A 31 -20.30 -6.04 -15.50
C TYR A 31 -20.89 -6.21 -16.90
N PHE A 32 -20.69 -7.40 -17.47
CA PHE A 32 -21.18 -7.82 -18.78
C PHE A 32 -21.82 -9.21 -18.64
N ALA A 33 -22.85 -9.47 -19.44
CA ALA A 33 -23.58 -10.73 -19.43
C ALA A 33 -24.23 -10.99 -20.79
N ASP A 34 -24.12 -12.22 -21.29
CA ASP A 34 -24.71 -12.65 -22.57
C ASP A 34 -26.02 -13.42 -22.30
N HIS A 35 -27.09 -12.66 -22.04
CA HIS A 35 -28.43 -13.20 -21.80
C HIS A 35 -29.32 -13.07 -23.03
N ALA A 36 -30.34 -13.93 -23.12
CA ALA A 36 -31.41 -13.77 -24.11
C ALA A 36 -32.07 -12.38 -24.00
N PRO A 37 -32.57 -11.80 -25.10
CA PRO A 37 -32.99 -10.39 -25.15
C PRO A 37 -33.97 -9.96 -24.05
N GLU A 38 -34.96 -10.78 -23.73
CA GLU A 38 -35.95 -10.48 -22.68
C GLU A 38 -35.32 -10.33 -21.29
N LEU A 39 -34.32 -11.16 -20.99
CA LEU A 39 -33.61 -11.11 -19.71
C LEU A 39 -32.56 -10.00 -19.70
N ALA A 40 -31.90 -9.73 -20.83
CA ALA A 40 -30.92 -8.65 -20.95
C ALA A 40 -31.52 -7.28 -20.60
N ASP A 41 -32.72 -6.99 -21.10
CA ASP A 41 -33.41 -5.72 -20.79
C ASP A 41 -33.81 -5.62 -19.31
N LEU A 42 -34.22 -6.71 -18.69
CA LEU A 42 -34.52 -6.76 -17.26
C LEU A 42 -33.27 -6.51 -16.41
N VAL A 43 -32.14 -7.15 -16.76
CA VAL A 43 -30.85 -6.95 -16.10
C VAL A 43 -30.39 -5.50 -16.22
N ARG A 44 -30.47 -4.92 -17.41
CA ARG A 44 -30.09 -3.51 -17.64
C ARG A 44 -30.92 -2.55 -16.78
N LYS A 45 -32.24 -2.70 -16.76
CA LYS A 45 -33.15 -1.89 -15.93
C LYS A 45 -32.87 -2.08 -14.44
N GLY A 46 -32.69 -3.33 -13.99
CA GLY A 46 -32.37 -3.64 -12.60
C GLY A 46 -31.07 -3.02 -12.13
N ARG A 47 -30.02 -3.05 -12.97
CA ARG A 47 -28.74 -2.40 -12.66
C ARG A 47 -28.84 -0.88 -12.61
N LEU A 48 -29.55 -0.25 -13.54
CA LEU A 48 -29.78 1.20 -13.50
C LEU A 48 -30.52 1.61 -12.23
N ALA A 49 -31.58 0.89 -11.86
CA ALA A 49 -32.33 1.15 -10.64
C ALA A 49 -31.51 0.89 -9.36
N PHE A 50 -30.64 -0.13 -9.35
CA PHE A 50 -29.73 -0.36 -8.24
C PHE A 50 -28.70 0.77 -8.14
N LEU A 51 -28.17 1.27 -9.25
CA LEU A 51 -27.14 2.31 -9.24
C LEU A 51 -27.69 3.70 -8.89
N SER A 52 -28.97 3.97 -9.17
CA SER A 52 -29.60 5.25 -8.81
C SER A 52 -29.70 5.50 -7.30
N GLN A 53 -29.43 4.49 -6.46
CA GLN A 53 -29.38 4.68 -5.00
C GLN A 53 -28.13 5.45 -4.53
N PHE A 54 -27.09 5.53 -5.37
CA PHE A 54 -25.85 6.22 -5.03
C PHE A 54 -25.94 7.67 -5.50
N ALA A 55 -25.84 8.63 -4.55
CA ALA A 55 -25.95 10.06 -4.86
C ALA A 55 -24.90 10.56 -5.88
N SER A 56 -23.73 9.93 -5.94
CA SER A 56 -22.71 10.19 -6.97
C SER A 56 -23.11 9.76 -8.39
N MET A 57 -24.17 8.96 -8.51
CA MET A 57 -24.72 8.42 -9.75
C MET A 57 -26.03 9.10 -10.16
N GLU A 58 -26.50 10.10 -9.40
CA GLU A 58 -27.67 10.89 -9.74
C GLU A 58 -27.22 12.06 -10.65
N ASN A 59 -27.55 11.99 -11.96
CA ASN A 59 -27.38 13.07 -12.95
C ASN A 59 -25.95 13.48 -13.37
N SER A 60 -25.07 12.54 -13.77
CA SER A 60 -23.87 12.92 -14.53
C SER A 60 -23.72 12.14 -15.84
N ASP A 61 -23.15 12.77 -16.87
CA ASP A 61 -22.73 12.11 -18.12
C ASP A 61 -21.74 10.95 -17.84
N ALA A 62 -21.03 11.01 -16.71
CA ALA A 62 -20.19 9.92 -16.24
C ALA A 62 -20.99 8.65 -15.91
N VAL A 63 -22.27 8.75 -15.54
CA VAL A 63 -23.17 7.59 -15.34
C VAL A 63 -23.34 6.79 -16.62
N GLN A 64 -23.49 7.43 -17.78
CA GLN A 64 -23.61 6.70 -19.05
C GLN A 64 -22.30 6.00 -19.45
N SER A 65 -21.14 6.55 -19.07
CA SER A 65 -19.83 5.90 -19.28
C SER A 65 -19.56 4.74 -18.30
N VAL A 66 -20.14 4.77 -17.09
CA VAL A 66 -19.99 3.73 -16.06
C VAL A 66 -21.03 2.62 -16.21
N VAL A 67 -22.22 2.95 -16.72
CA VAL A 67 -23.28 1.97 -17.03
C VAL A 67 -23.22 1.59 -18.50
N ALA A 68 -22.08 1.02 -18.90
CA ALA A 68 -21.98 0.32 -20.17
C ALA A 68 -23.05 -0.77 -20.25
N ASP A 69 -23.68 -0.93 -21.43
CA ASP A 69 -24.71 -1.94 -21.63
C ASP A 69 -24.13 -3.35 -21.36
N PRO A 70 -24.65 -4.10 -20.37
CA PRO A 70 -24.14 -5.42 -20.03
C PRO A 70 -24.16 -6.41 -21.20
N ALA A 71 -25.14 -6.27 -22.11
CA ALA A 71 -25.31 -7.17 -23.25
C ALA A 71 -24.46 -6.75 -24.47
N ALA A 72 -23.90 -5.54 -24.46
CA ALA A 72 -23.06 -5.08 -25.55
C ALA A 72 -21.69 -5.77 -25.49
N ARG A 73 -21.30 -6.38 -26.62
CA ARG A 73 -19.97 -7.00 -26.79
C ARG A 73 -18.81 -6.05 -26.44
N ALA A 74 -18.98 -4.75 -26.70
CA ALA A 74 -18.00 -3.72 -26.37
C ALA A 74 -17.69 -3.65 -24.86
N SER A 75 -18.65 -3.93 -23.97
CA SER A 75 -18.45 -3.94 -22.52
C SER A 75 -17.51 -5.05 -22.07
N PHE A 76 -17.62 -6.23 -22.69
CA PHE A 76 -16.69 -7.34 -22.48
C PHE A 76 -15.31 -7.02 -23.05
N ASP A 77 -15.24 -6.54 -24.29
CA ASP A 77 -13.96 -6.27 -24.94
C ASP A 77 -13.17 -5.14 -24.25
N ALA A 78 -13.86 -4.11 -23.73
CA ALA A 78 -13.24 -3.05 -22.94
C ALA A 78 -12.75 -3.50 -21.54
N SER A 79 -13.23 -4.66 -21.05
CA SER A 79 -12.85 -5.23 -19.76
C SER A 79 -11.66 -6.21 -19.83
N LYS A 80 -11.10 -6.43 -21.03
CA LYS A 80 -9.90 -7.23 -21.22
C LYS A 80 -8.67 -6.42 -20.81
N LEU A 81 -7.72 -7.08 -20.16
CA LEU A 81 -6.43 -6.49 -19.87
C LEU A 81 -5.65 -6.22 -21.15
N ASP A 82 -5.07 -5.03 -21.24
CA ASP A 82 -4.11 -4.66 -22.27
C ASP A 82 -2.70 -5.04 -21.80
N TRP A 83 -2.18 -6.14 -22.33
CA TRP A 83 -0.87 -6.68 -21.96
C TRP A 83 0.30 -5.87 -22.53
N ASP A 84 0.04 -4.99 -23.51
CA ASP A 84 1.07 -4.12 -24.09
C ASP A 84 1.23 -2.81 -23.28
N ALA A 85 0.28 -2.51 -22.38
CA ALA A 85 0.22 -1.29 -21.58
C ALA A 85 0.57 -1.51 -20.09
N ILE A 86 1.62 -2.29 -19.81
CA ILE A 86 2.07 -2.57 -18.44
C ILE A 86 2.83 -1.37 -17.84
N ASP A 87 2.38 -0.91 -16.68
CA ASP A 87 3.12 0.04 -15.84
C ASP A 87 4.24 -0.70 -15.08
N ALA A 88 5.44 -0.73 -15.66
CA ALA A 88 6.58 -1.44 -15.09
C ALA A 88 6.94 -0.99 -13.65
N PRO A 89 6.96 0.31 -13.31
CA PRO A 89 7.10 0.77 -11.92
C PRO A 89 6.03 0.20 -10.96
N MET A 90 4.76 0.14 -11.38
CA MET A 90 3.70 -0.46 -10.58
C MET A 90 3.90 -1.96 -10.39
N MET A 91 4.31 -2.68 -11.44
CA MET A 91 4.59 -4.11 -11.36
C MET A 91 5.75 -4.38 -10.40
N GLN A 92 6.84 -3.60 -10.50
CA GLN A 92 7.98 -3.72 -9.60
C GLN A 92 7.60 -3.43 -8.14
N LEU A 93 6.74 -2.44 -7.90
CA LEU A 93 6.20 -2.14 -6.57
C LEU A 93 5.50 -3.36 -5.96
N HIS A 94 4.64 -4.03 -6.73
CA HIS A 94 3.90 -5.20 -6.26
C HIS A 94 4.84 -6.39 -6.03
N ILE A 95 5.80 -6.63 -6.94
CA ILE A 95 6.81 -7.69 -6.78
C ILE A 95 7.60 -7.49 -5.48
N ASP A 96 8.13 -6.29 -5.25
CA ASP A 96 8.97 -6.00 -4.08
C ASP A 96 8.16 -6.08 -2.77
N LEU A 97 6.91 -5.60 -2.75
CA LEU A 97 6.03 -5.69 -1.58
C LEU A 97 5.61 -7.13 -1.27
N LEU A 98 5.31 -7.95 -2.29
CA LEU A 98 4.99 -9.37 -2.11
C LEU A 98 6.20 -10.16 -1.65
N ALA A 99 7.39 -9.87 -2.20
CA ALA A 99 8.66 -10.45 -1.73
C ALA A 99 8.91 -10.05 -0.27
N LEU A 100 8.75 -8.77 0.07
CA LEU A 100 8.90 -8.29 1.44
C LEU A 100 7.92 -9.00 2.40
N ARG A 101 6.64 -9.14 2.01
CA ARG A 101 5.65 -9.88 2.82
C ARG A 101 6.05 -11.35 3.04
N ARG A 102 6.60 -11.99 2.03
CA ARG A 102 6.94 -13.43 2.04
C ARG A 102 8.24 -13.72 2.78
N ASP A 103 9.27 -12.91 2.53
CA ASP A 103 10.65 -13.22 2.90
C ASP A 103 11.10 -12.53 4.19
N ASP A 104 10.41 -11.44 4.60
CA ASP A 104 10.68 -10.80 5.89
C ASP A 104 10.08 -11.63 7.04
N PRO A 105 10.88 -12.03 8.05
CA PRO A 105 10.38 -12.86 9.16
C PRO A 105 9.24 -12.23 9.95
N THR A 106 9.24 -10.89 10.09
CA THR A 106 8.27 -10.16 10.89
C THR A 106 6.94 -10.02 10.14
N PHE A 107 6.96 -9.76 8.83
CA PHE A 107 5.74 -9.74 8.02
C PHE A 107 5.16 -11.13 7.74
N SER A 108 6.01 -12.14 7.54
CA SER A 108 5.58 -13.50 7.18
C SER A 108 4.99 -14.28 8.36
N ALA A 109 5.38 -13.98 9.59
CA ALA A 109 4.95 -14.74 10.77
C ALA A 109 3.44 -14.67 11.06
N GLN A 110 2.77 -13.57 10.70
CA GLN A 110 1.31 -13.37 10.89
C GLN A 110 0.79 -13.80 12.27
N SER A 111 1.54 -13.51 13.34
CA SER A 111 1.17 -13.98 14.67
C SER A 111 -0.05 -13.23 15.21
N PRO A 112 -0.94 -13.90 15.96
CA PRO A 112 -1.95 -13.21 16.75
C PRO A 112 -1.28 -12.19 17.67
N ARG A 113 -1.81 -10.96 17.71
CA ARG A 113 -1.26 -9.84 18.51
C ARG A 113 0.19 -9.43 18.14
N GLY A 114 0.69 -9.82 16.98
CA GLY A 114 2.01 -9.42 16.47
C GLY A 114 2.09 -8.00 15.91
N ILE A 115 1.03 -7.21 16.06
CA ILE A 115 0.91 -5.86 15.51
C ILE A 115 0.19 -4.93 16.49
N ASP A 116 0.63 -3.68 16.53
CA ASP A 116 -0.04 -2.57 17.19
C ASP A 116 -0.02 -1.33 16.28
N GLY A 117 -0.84 -0.31 16.55
CA GLY A 117 -0.91 0.88 15.72
C GLY A 117 -1.35 2.13 16.44
N ALA A 118 -0.90 3.28 15.94
CA ALA A 118 -1.22 4.59 16.48
C ALA A 118 -1.41 5.63 15.37
N ILE A 119 -2.24 6.64 15.66
CA ILE A 119 -2.45 7.80 14.80
C ILE A 119 -1.41 8.86 15.15
N LEU A 120 -0.57 9.23 14.19
CA LEU A 120 0.47 10.27 14.36
C LEU A 120 -0.08 11.67 14.02
N ALA A 121 -1.02 11.75 13.08
CA ALA A 121 -1.74 12.95 12.65
C ALA A 121 -3.04 12.54 11.94
N PRO A 122 -3.98 13.47 11.63
CA PRO A 122 -5.27 13.11 11.01
C PRO A 122 -5.18 12.24 9.73
N GLU A 123 -4.10 12.39 8.96
CA GLU A 123 -3.85 11.65 7.72
C GLU A 123 -2.57 10.80 7.78
N CYS A 124 -1.99 10.62 8.98
CA CYS A 124 -0.75 9.88 9.17
C CYS A 124 -0.86 8.91 10.33
N PHE A 125 -0.51 7.64 10.12
CA PHE A 125 -0.55 6.61 11.15
C PHE A 125 0.62 5.64 10.99
N VAL A 126 0.89 4.90 12.05
CA VAL A 126 1.93 3.88 12.10
C VAL A 126 1.34 2.55 12.50
N LEU A 127 1.83 1.48 11.87
CA LEU A 127 1.66 0.10 12.29
C LEU A 127 3.03 -0.43 12.70
N ARG A 128 3.13 -0.96 13.91
CA ARG A 128 4.32 -1.64 14.40
C ARG A 128 4.09 -3.13 14.41
N PHE A 129 4.92 -3.85 13.68
CA PHE A 129 4.96 -5.30 13.69
C PHE A 129 6.09 -5.72 14.64
N PHE A 130 5.76 -6.52 15.65
CA PHE A 130 6.72 -6.99 16.63
C PHE A 130 7.55 -8.13 16.06
N GLY A 131 8.86 -8.09 16.29
CA GLY A 131 9.78 -9.14 15.90
C GLY A 131 9.36 -10.50 16.46
N VAL A 132 9.74 -11.56 15.76
CA VAL A 132 9.37 -12.93 16.11
C VAL A 132 10.58 -13.74 16.56
N GLU A 133 10.43 -14.49 17.64
CA GLU A 133 11.40 -15.48 18.09
C GLU A 133 10.68 -16.83 18.19
N GLY A 134 11.21 -17.86 17.50
CA GLY A 134 10.55 -19.18 17.46
C GLY A 134 9.13 -19.17 16.87
N GLY A 135 8.78 -18.18 16.04
CA GLY A 135 7.46 -18.03 15.41
C GLY A 135 6.41 -17.33 16.28
N VAL A 136 6.80 -16.80 17.44
CA VAL A 136 5.92 -16.03 18.34
C VAL A 136 6.39 -14.59 18.39
N ALA A 137 5.47 -13.63 18.27
CA ALA A 137 5.79 -12.21 18.46
C ALA A 137 6.30 -11.97 19.88
N MET A 138 7.52 -11.47 19.99
CA MET A 138 8.17 -11.14 21.24
C MET A 138 8.32 -9.62 21.35
N PRO A 139 7.67 -8.98 22.33
CA PRO A 139 7.89 -7.57 22.62
C PRO A 139 9.35 -7.38 23.11
N GLY A 140 10.25 -7.00 22.21
CA GLY A 140 11.69 -7.06 22.47
C GLY A 140 12.60 -6.23 21.55
N HIS A 141 12.04 -5.66 20.47
CA HIS A 141 12.66 -4.61 19.62
C HIS A 141 13.82 -5.03 18.70
N ALA A 142 14.27 -6.29 18.72
CA ALA A 142 15.43 -6.68 17.89
C ALA A 142 15.10 -6.69 16.39
N ASP A 143 13.88 -7.14 16.02
CA ASP A 143 13.47 -7.36 14.63
C ASP A 143 12.14 -6.69 14.26
N ASP A 144 11.74 -5.66 15.01
CA ASP A 144 10.49 -4.96 14.75
C ASP A 144 10.51 -4.27 13.37
N ARG A 145 9.31 -4.10 12.80
CA ARG A 145 9.08 -3.29 11.60
C ARG A 145 8.10 -2.17 11.92
N LEU A 146 8.37 -0.97 11.43
CA LEU A 146 7.36 0.07 11.34
C LEU A 146 6.90 0.20 9.90
N LEU A 147 5.60 0.22 9.69
CA LEU A 147 4.98 0.71 8.47
C LEU A 147 4.29 2.03 8.79
N ILE A 148 4.83 3.13 8.28
CA ILE A 148 4.23 4.45 8.42
C ILE A 148 3.53 4.80 7.11
N ILE A 149 2.27 5.21 7.22
CA ILE A 149 1.45 5.68 6.10
C ILE A 149 1.12 7.15 6.35
N ASN A 150 1.48 8.02 5.41
CA ASN A 150 1.09 9.43 5.42
C ASN A 150 0.34 9.74 4.13
N LEU A 151 -0.96 10.02 4.23
CA LEU A 151 -1.83 10.37 3.12
C LEU A 151 -1.99 11.89 2.94
N GLY A 152 -1.49 12.67 3.91
CA GLY A 152 -1.53 14.13 3.91
C GLY A 152 -0.25 14.76 3.37
N ARG A 153 0.04 15.96 3.88
CA ARG A 153 1.30 16.69 3.61
C ARG A 153 2.47 16.16 4.45
N ASP A 154 3.68 16.63 4.14
CA ASP A 154 4.87 16.36 4.94
C ASP A 154 4.61 16.64 6.44
N LEU A 155 4.95 15.65 7.27
CA LEU A 155 4.73 15.69 8.72
C LEU A 155 6.08 15.72 9.44
N ARG A 156 6.25 16.73 10.29
CA ARG A 156 7.38 16.83 11.21
C ARG A 156 6.95 16.49 12.63
N LEU A 157 7.61 15.54 13.28
CA LEU A 157 7.41 15.26 14.71
C LEU A 157 8.70 15.60 15.47
N SER A 158 8.62 16.60 16.36
CA SER A 158 9.74 17.03 17.21
C SER A 158 9.21 17.78 18.44
N PRO A 159 9.19 17.16 19.64
CA PRO A 159 9.53 15.76 19.90
C PRO A 159 8.49 14.80 19.29
N SER A 160 8.84 13.52 19.18
CA SER A 160 7.91 12.46 18.79
C SER A 160 7.48 11.70 20.06
N PRO A 161 6.30 12.01 20.65
CA PRO A 161 5.90 11.44 21.94
C PRO A 161 5.27 10.06 21.82
N GLU A 162 5.11 9.51 20.61
CA GLU A 162 4.40 8.24 20.37
C GLU A 162 5.26 7.03 20.80
N PRO A 163 4.84 6.25 21.82
CA PRO A 163 5.61 5.10 22.31
C PRO A 163 5.89 4.03 21.25
N LEU A 164 5.00 3.83 20.27
CA LEU A 164 5.22 2.84 19.20
C LEU A 164 6.43 3.20 18.32
N LEU A 165 6.81 4.47 18.23
CA LEU A 165 8.02 4.89 17.51
C LEU A 165 9.30 4.68 18.33
N GLY A 166 9.18 4.37 19.63
CA GLY A 166 10.30 4.18 20.54
C GLY A 166 11.10 2.91 20.28
N LEU A 167 12.42 3.03 20.38
CA LEU A 167 13.38 1.93 20.37
C LEU A 167 14.24 1.93 21.65
N PRO A 168 14.91 0.81 21.99
CA PRO A 168 15.94 0.79 23.02
C PRO A 168 17.10 1.70 22.64
N ARG A 169 17.82 2.22 23.64
CA ARG A 169 18.87 3.25 23.44
C ARG A 169 20.00 2.86 22.49
N ASN A 170 20.26 1.56 22.30
CA ASN A 170 21.31 1.03 21.44
C ASN A 170 20.84 0.73 20.00
N LYS A 171 19.57 1.01 19.67
CA LYS A 171 19.01 0.79 18.33
C LYS A 171 18.67 2.12 17.65
N ALA A 172 18.49 2.07 16.34
CA ALA A 172 18.00 3.17 15.52
C ALA A 172 17.07 2.62 14.43
N TRP A 173 16.12 3.44 13.98
CA TRP A 173 15.33 3.09 12.80
C TRP A 173 16.14 3.37 11.54
N GLN A 174 16.13 2.41 10.62
CA GLN A 174 16.63 2.60 9.27
C GLN A 174 15.54 2.24 8.28
N SER A 175 15.49 2.94 7.14
CA SER A 175 14.52 2.56 6.11
C SER A 175 14.92 1.29 5.41
N LEU A 176 13.96 0.37 5.34
CA LEU A 176 14.04 -0.88 4.61
C LEU A 176 13.41 -0.75 3.22
N TRP A 177 12.30 -0.01 3.12
CA TRP A 177 11.56 0.18 1.88
C TRP A 177 10.80 1.51 1.90
N SER A 178 10.59 2.14 0.74
CA SER A 178 9.77 3.35 0.62
C SER A 178 8.97 3.35 -0.69
N SER A 179 7.73 3.81 -0.62
CA SER A 179 6.90 4.03 -1.81
C SER A 179 7.47 5.11 -2.72
N GLU A 180 8.34 5.98 -2.20
CA GLU A 180 8.96 7.07 -2.95
C GLU A 180 10.32 6.70 -3.54
N ASP A 181 10.70 5.42 -3.52
CA ASP A 181 11.84 4.93 -4.28
C ASP A 181 11.64 5.21 -5.79
N ILE A 182 12.73 5.62 -6.45
CA ILE A 182 12.75 5.95 -7.88
C ILE A 182 12.33 4.77 -8.76
N ARG A 183 12.51 3.52 -8.29
CA ARG A 183 12.08 2.29 -8.98
C ARG A 183 10.56 2.24 -9.17
N TYR A 184 9.81 2.94 -8.34
CA TYR A 184 8.34 3.03 -8.40
C TYR A 184 7.85 4.39 -8.92
N SER A 185 8.72 5.12 -9.63
CA SER A 185 8.47 6.51 -10.06
C SER A 185 8.19 7.45 -8.89
N GLY A 186 8.86 7.23 -7.75
CA GLY A 186 8.85 8.11 -6.59
C GLY A 186 9.86 9.26 -6.69
N GLN A 187 9.80 10.20 -5.75
CA GLN A 187 10.66 11.39 -5.74
C GLN A 187 11.99 11.20 -5.00
N GLY A 188 12.31 9.98 -4.59
CA GLY A 188 13.48 9.64 -3.79
C GLY A 188 13.18 9.55 -2.30
N MET A 189 14.14 8.98 -1.57
CA MET A 189 13.99 8.64 -0.16
C MET A 189 14.71 9.66 0.72
N ARG A 190 14.00 10.24 1.70
CA ARG A 190 14.59 11.00 2.81
C ARG A 190 14.64 10.11 4.06
N PRO A 191 15.68 10.19 4.90
CA PRO A 191 15.68 9.55 6.20
C PRO A 191 14.47 10.02 7.02
N VAL A 192 13.70 9.08 7.54
CA VAL A 192 12.47 9.35 8.29
C VAL A 192 12.78 9.79 9.71
N ASP A 193 13.74 9.13 10.35
CA ASP A 193 14.25 9.50 11.68
C ASP A 193 15.64 10.11 11.50
N ASP A 194 15.79 11.38 11.85
CA ASP A 194 17.04 12.13 11.81
C ASP A 194 17.30 12.69 13.21
N ASP A 195 18.31 12.15 13.90
CA ASP A 195 18.69 12.52 15.27
C ASP A 195 18.81 14.05 15.47
N ALA A 196 19.15 14.81 14.42
CA ALA A 196 19.30 16.27 14.50
C ALA A 196 18.01 17.04 14.17
N ARG A 197 17.12 16.48 13.34
CA ARG A 197 15.95 17.20 12.78
C ARG A 197 14.59 16.71 13.28
N GLY A 198 14.58 15.60 14.01
CA GLY A 198 13.38 14.87 14.42
C GLY A 198 12.83 14.02 13.28
N TRP A 199 11.61 13.52 13.45
CA TRP A 199 10.99 12.66 12.44
C TRP A 199 10.43 13.51 11.29
N MET A 200 10.69 13.07 10.07
CA MET A 200 10.20 13.66 8.82
C MET A 200 9.53 12.59 7.96
N VAL A 201 8.20 12.57 7.99
CA VAL A 201 7.41 11.64 7.18
C VAL A 201 6.90 12.37 5.95
N THR A 202 7.40 11.97 4.77
CA THR A 202 7.00 12.55 3.48
C THR A 202 5.50 12.39 3.26
N GLY A 203 4.84 13.41 2.72
CA GLY A 203 3.42 13.37 2.37
C GLY A 203 3.12 12.34 1.28
N GLN A 204 1.88 11.85 1.25
CA GLN A 204 1.38 10.88 0.26
C GLN A 204 2.27 9.63 0.06
N SER A 205 2.93 9.17 1.14
CA SER A 205 3.92 8.11 1.09
C SER A 205 3.63 6.97 2.07
N ALA A 206 4.27 5.83 1.81
CA ALA A 206 4.43 4.75 2.76
C ALA A 206 5.91 4.44 2.92
N VAL A 207 6.34 4.14 4.15
CA VAL A 207 7.72 3.78 4.45
C VAL A 207 7.76 2.64 5.45
N VAL A 208 8.62 1.67 5.17
CA VAL A 208 8.95 0.59 6.08
C VAL A 208 10.30 0.88 6.73
N LEU A 209 10.34 0.83 8.05
CA LEU A 209 11.56 0.94 8.84
C LEU A 209 11.84 -0.39 9.56
N HIS A 210 13.12 -0.72 9.72
CA HIS A 210 13.59 -1.82 10.55
C HIS A 210 14.51 -1.32 11.65
N ALA A 211 14.55 -2.03 12.77
CA ALA A 211 15.45 -1.71 13.87
C ALA A 211 16.87 -2.22 13.57
N VAL A 212 17.87 -1.34 13.64
CA VAL A 212 19.29 -1.69 13.48
C VAL A 212 20.09 -1.26 14.70
N ASP A 213 21.27 -1.85 14.92
CA ASP A 213 22.17 -1.38 15.96
C ASP A 213 22.67 0.03 15.64
N ARG A 214 22.61 0.93 16.63
CA ARG A 214 22.96 2.35 16.48
C ARG A 214 24.43 2.57 16.11
N ALA A 215 25.31 1.61 16.44
CA ALA A 215 26.70 1.62 15.98
C ALA A 215 26.81 1.35 14.46
N ALA A 216 25.98 0.46 13.92
CA ALA A 216 25.94 0.13 12.49
C ALA A 216 25.24 1.22 11.65
N SER A 217 24.34 2.02 12.24
CA SER A 217 23.69 3.14 11.54
C SER A 217 24.61 4.35 11.31
N LEU A 218 25.76 4.43 12.00
CA LEU A 218 26.71 5.54 11.92
C LEU A 218 27.86 5.31 10.92
N GLU A 219 28.01 4.10 10.35
CA GLU A 219 29.04 3.85 9.34
C GLU A 219 28.65 4.50 7.99
N PRO A 220 29.50 5.37 7.42
CA PRO A 220 29.25 5.92 6.09
C PRO A 220 29.30 4.79 5.07
N ARG A 221 28.23 4.63 4.28
CA ARG A 221 28.19 3.70 3.14
C ARG A 221 29.34 4.00 2.18
N THR A 222 30.45 3.29 2.31
CA THR A 222 31.48 3.22 1.29
C THR A 222 30.85 2.58 0.07
N ARG A 223 30.69 3.37 -1.00
CA ARG A 223 30.32 2.86 -2.31
C ARG A 223 31.45 1.94 -2.78
N SER A 224 31.26 0.63 -2.73
CA SER A 224 32.06 -0.29 -3.54
C SER A 224 31.55 -0.20 -4.97
N HIS A 225 32.18 0.66 -5.76
CA HIS A 225 32.23 0.48 -7.20
C HIS A 225 33.44 -0.42 -7.47
N ASP A 226 33.17 -1.67 -7.81
CA ASP A 226 34.03 -2.50 -8.68
C ASP A 226 33.13 -3.06 -9.79
#